data_AF-A0A0D0AWQ3-F1
#
_entry.id   AF-A0A0D0AWQ3-F1
#
_cell.length_a   1.000
_cell.length_b   1.000
_cell.length_c   1.000
_cell.angle_alpha   90.00
_cell.angle_beta   90.00
_cell.angle_gamma   90.00
#
_symmetry.space_group_name_H-M   'P 1'
#
loop_
_entity.id
_entity.type
_entity.pdbx_description
1 polymer ?
#
loop_
_entity_poly.entity_id
_entity_poly.type
_entity_poly.pdbx_seq_one_letter_code
_entity_poly.pdbx_strand_id
1 'polypeptide(L)'
;MDNPSRTFQRSEEKFFIECDTGHVPVVVVFTKFEALRPVAFGEIKKELKGLSAEERSRRIAQRVEELFANTGVLDRLSDPNNRARAKSHVRLDNMNKPNASCDALLESTAFALDDKELRLCLVLTQQSNLELCIKCAIATLVAYANRPLGPLRINSGDYQYEIARWFRYLRVRRGLIQSDDALVMVLTDVINWL
;
A
#
# COMPACT_ATOMS: atom_id res chain seq x y z
N MET A 1 4.51 -8.77 -25.57
CA MET A 1 5.77 -8.52 -24.86
C MET A 1 5.82 -7.03 -24.62
N ASP A 2 5.45 -6.58 -23.43
CA ASP A 2 5.46 -5.16 -23.08
C ASP A 2 6.91 -4.73 -22.88
N ASN A 3 7.34 -3.70 -23.61
CA ASN A 3 8.67 -3.13 -23.50
C ASN A 3 8.86 -2.53 -22.09
N PRO A 4 9.89 -2.94 -21.31
CA PRO A 4 10.11 -2.43 -19.95
C PRO A 4 10.46 -0.93 -19.90
N SER A 5 10.86 -0.34 -21.03
CA SER A 5 10.87 1.12 -21.23
C SER A 5 9.53 1.56 -21.82
N ARG A 6 8.45 1.46 -21.03
CA ARG A 6 7.16 2.00 -21.46
C ARG A 6 7.26 3.52 -21.51
N THR A 7 7.46 4.04 -22.70
CA THR A 7 7.15 5.43 -23.02
C THR A 7 5.66 5.66 -22.74
N PHE A 8 5.32 6.83 -22.23
CA PHE A 8 3.93 7.30 -22.12
C PHE A 8 3.13 6.95 -23.37
N GLN A 9 1.98 6.32 -23.17
CA GLN A 9 1.06 6.04 -24.26
C GLN A 9 0.43 7.36 -24.72
N ARG A 10 0.08 7.46 -26.01
CA ARG A 10 -0.61 8.64 -26.57
C ARG A 10 -1.86 9.04 -25.77
N SER A 11 -2.59 8.07 -25.22
CA SER A 11 -3.75 8.32 -24.37
C SER A 11 -3.38 9.01 -23.05
N GLU A 12 -2.26 8.62 -22.45
CA GLU A 12 -1.75 9.26 -21.24
C GLU A 12 -1.24 10.66 -21.55
N GLU A 13 -0.52 10.85 -22.67
CA GLU A 13 -0.11 12.17 -23.13
C GLU A 13 -1.29 13.10 -23.33
N LYS A 14 -2.34 12.63 -24.01
CA LYS A 14 -3.58 13.40 -24.16
C LYS A 14 -4.20 13.76 -22.82
N PHE A 15 -4.21 12.84 -21.85
CA PHE A 15 -4.72 13.14 -20.53
C PHE A 15 -3.90 14.25 -19.85
N PHE A 16 -2.57 14.14 -19.82
CA PHE A 16 -1.74 15.14 -19.13
C PHE A 16 -1.59 16.47 -19.89
N ILE A 17 -1.68 16.48 -21.22
CA ILE A 17 -1.46 17.68 -22.05
C ILE A 17 -2.77 18.36 -22.44
N GLU A 18 -3.81 17.59 -22.80
CA GLU A 18 -5.05 18.13 -23.36
C GLU A 18 -6.16 18.24 -22.32
N CYS A 19 -6.17 17.38 -21.28
CA CYS A 19 -7.22 17.37 -20.27
C CYS A 19 -6.94 18.41 -19.17
N ASP A 20 -7.82 19.39 -19.06
CA ASP A 20 -7.88 20.28 -17.91
C ASP A 20 -8.81 19.67 -16.86
N THR A 21 -8.26 19.21 -15.74
CA THR A 21 -9.03 18.60 -14.67
C THR A 21 -9.76 19.62 -13.80
N GLY A 22 -9.55 20.93 -14.06
CA GLY A 22 -10.18 22.01 -13.32
C GLY A 22 -9.85 21.93 -11.83
N HIS A 23 -10.88 21.68 -11.01
CA HIS A 23 -10.76 21.56 -9.56
C HIS A 23 -10.59 20.12 -9.07
N VAL A 24 -10.53 19.13 -9.97
CA VAL A 24 -10.38 17.72 -9.58
C VAL A 24 -8.89 17.42 -9.38
N PRO A 25 -8.45 17.06 -8.15
CA PRO A 25 -7.06 16.75 -7.90
C PRO A 25 -6.65 15.43 -8.58
N VAL A 26 -5.46 15.42 -9.18
CA VAL A 26 -4.90 14.24 -9.83
C VAL A 26 -3.76 13.69 -8.97
N VAL A 27 -3.85 12.40 -8.64
CA VAL A 27 -2.76 11.60 -8.05
C VAL A 27 -2.36 10.53 -9.06
N VAL A 28 -1.08 10.49 -9.43
CA VAL A 28 -0.58 9.51 -10.41
C VAL A 28 -0.15 8.23 -9.69
N VAL A 29 -0.64 7.08 -10.15
CA VAL A 29 -0.38 5.78 -9.50
C VAL A 29 0.41 4.86 -10.42
N PHE A 30 1.59 4.45 -9.97
CA PHE A 30 2.41 3.45 -10.64
C PHE A 30 2.10 2.05 -10.09
N THR A 31 1.27 1.29 -10.81
CA THR A 31 0.70 0.01 -10.34
C THR A 31 1.53 -1.24 -10.66
N LYS A 32 2.55 -1.12 -11.51
CA LYS A 32 3.41 -2.24 -11.95
C LYS A 32 4.90 -1.97 -11.72
N PHE A 33 5.23 -1.21 -10.67
CA PHE A 33 6.60 -0.80 -10.39
C PHE A 33 7.54 -2.01 -10.19
N GLU A 34 7.05 -3.05 -9.54
CA GLU A 34 7.74 -4.33 -9.34
C GLU A 34 8.21 -5.04 -10.63
N ALA A 35 7.59 -4.73 -11.78
CA ALA A 35 7.99 -5.30 -13.07
C ALA A 35 9.38 -4.81 -13.53
N LEU A 36 9.90 -3.72 -12.96
CA LEU A 36 11.26 -3.23 -13.21
C LEU A 36 12.33 -4.10 -12.54
N ARG A 37 11.98 -4.84 -11.47
CA ARG A 37 12.96 -5.61 -10.69
C ARG A 37 13.63 -6.73 -11.48
N PRO A 38 12.91 -7.58 -12.26
CA PRO A 38 13.54 -8.58 -13.12
C PRO A 38 14.45 -7.97 -14.20
N VAL A 39 14.07 -6.79 -14.72
CA VAL A 39 14.84 -6.06 -15.74
C VAL A 39 16.15 -5.57 -15.12
N ALA A 40 16.07 -4.86 -14.00
CA ALA A 40 17.22 -4.40 -13.23
C ALA A 40 18.16 -5.57 -12.91
N PHE A 41 17.62 -6.67 -12.37
CA PHE A 41 18.41 -7.87 -12.06
C PHE A 41 19.12 -8.43 -13.29
N GLY A 42 18.46 -8.47 -14.46
CA GLY A 42 19.04 -8.91 -15.72
C GLY A 42 20.24 -8.08 -16.15
N GLU A 43 20.15 -6.75 -16.02
CA GLU A 43 21.21 -5.81 -16.41
C GLU A 43 22.46 -5.93 -15.52
N ILE A 44 22.29 -6.01 -14.19
CA ILE A 44 23.41 -6.01 -13.25
C ILE A 44 23.82 -7.42 -12.80
N LYS A 45 23.26 -8.48 -13.39
CA LYS A 45 23.45 -9.88 -12.95
C LYS A 45 24.92 -10.29 -12.74
N LYS A 46 25.83 -9.78 -13.59
CA LYS A 46 27.26 -10.09 -13.51
C LYS A 46 27.93 -9.41 -12.30
N GLU A 47 27.54 -8.17 -12.00
CA GLU A 47 28.04 -7.37 -10.87
C GLU A 47 27.56 -7.91 -9.52
N LEU A 48 26.42 -8.60 -9.50
CA LEU A 48 25.85 -9.20 -8.29
C LEU A 48 26.59 -10.46 -7.80
N LYS A 49 27.50 -11.03 -8.62
CA LYS A 49 28.24 -12.24 -8.25
C LYS A 49 29.19 -11.97 -7.08
N GLY A 50 29.22 -12.88 -6.12
CA GLY A 50 30.09 -12.77 -4.93
C GLY A 50 29.58 -11.81 -3.84
N LEU A 51 28.52 -11.04 -4.09
CA LEU A 51 27.90 -10.17 -3.07
C LEU A 51 27.01 -10.97 -2.11
N SER A 52 26.80 -10.44 -0.90
CA SER A 52 25.82 -10.97 0.06
C SER A 52 24.38 -10.77 -0.42
N ALA A 53 23.42 -11.48 0.16
CA ALA A 53 22.01 -11.35 -0.21
C ALA A 53 21.47 -9.92 0.01
N GLU A 54 21.86 -9.29 1.11
CA GLU A 54 21.48 -7.90 1.43
C GLU A 54 22.05 -6.91 0.42
N GLU A 55 23.33 -7.06 0.09
CA GLU A 55 23.99 -6.19 -0.87
C GLU A 55 23.39 -6.33 -2.27
N ARG A 56 23.05 -7.56 -2.68
CA ARG A 56 22.33 -7.79 -3.94
C ARG A 56 20.97 -7.10 -3.94
N SER A 57 20.21 -7.22 -2.85
CA SER A 57 18.90 -6.58 -2.73
C SER A 57 19.01 -5.05 -2.87
N ARG A 58 19.99 -4.44 -2.18
CA ARG A 58 20.28 -3.01 -2.24
C ARG A 58 20.64 -2.55 -3.66
N ARG A 59 21.57 -3.25 -4.31
CA ARG A 59 22.02 -2.97 -5.69
C ARG A 59 20.87 -3.06 -6.69
N ILE A 60 20.02 -4.08 -6.56
CA ILE A 60 18.84 -4.24 -7.42
C ILE A 60 17.85 -3.10 -7.18
N ALA A 61 17.57 -2.73 -5.93
CA ALA A 61 16.67 -1.64 -5.61
C ALA A 61 17.17 -0.30 -6.20
N GLN A 62 18.46 0.00 -6.04
CA GLN A 62 19.07 1.19 -6.65
C GLN A 62 18.92 1.17 -8.17
N ARG A 63 19.18 0.03 -8.82
CA ARG A 63 19.04 -0.08 -10.28
C ARG A 63 17.59 0.08 -10.75
N VAL A 64 16.62 -0.39 -9.97
CA VAL A 64 15.19 -0.14 -10.25
C VAL A 64 14.87 1.35 -10.22
N GLU A 65 15.38 2.09 -9.23
CA GLU A 65 15.19 3.54 -9.15
C GLU A 65 15.82 4.26 -10.34
N GLU A 66 17.03 3.87 -10.75
CA GLU A 66 17.69 4.43 -11.93
C GLU A 66 16.88 4.16 -13.21
N LEU A 67 16.41 2.92 -13.41
CA LEU A 67 15.56 2.58 -14.55
C LEU A 67 14.27 3.40 -14.56
N PHE A 68 13.64 3.58 -13.40
CA PHE A 68 12.44 4.38 -13.28
C PHE A 68 12.71 5.86 -13.58
N ALA A 69 13.76 6.46 -12.99
CA ALA A 69 14.14 7.83 -13.25
C ALA A 69 14.43 8.08 -14.74
N ASN A 70 15.15 7.14 -15.38
CA ASN A 70 15.50 7.21 -16.80
C ASN A 70 14.29 7.09 -17.75
N THR A 71 13.10 6.72 -17.27
CA THR A 71 11.89 6.77 -18.10
C THR A 71 11.46 8.20 -18.46
N GLY A 72 11.97 9.21 -17.74
CA GLY A 72 11.56 10.61 -17.89
C GLY A 72 10.13 10.88 -17.45
N VAL A 73 9.44 9.91 -16.83
CA VAL A 73 8.02 10.04 -16.51
C VAL A 73 7.78 11.16 -15.49
N LEU A 74 8.66 11.26 -14.49
CA LEU A 74 8.57 12.31 -13.47
C LEU A 74 8.81 13.71 -14.05
N ASP A 75 9.70 13.82 -15.04
CA ASP A 75 9.95 15.09 -15.72
C ASP A 75 8.69 15.57 -16.45
N ARG A 76 7.96 14.65 -17.09
CA ARG A 76 6.68 14.97 -17.75
C ARG A 76 5.55 15.30 -16.78
N LEU A 77 5.54 14.67 -15.61
CA LEU A 77 4.60 15.04 -14.55
C LEU A 77 4.87 16.44 -13.99
N SER A 78 6.14 16.86 -14.03
CA SER A 78 6.59 18.17 -13.54
C SER A 78 6.62 19.25 -14.63
N ASP A 79 6.30 18.89 -15.89
CA ASP A 79 6.29 19.81 -17.03
C ASP A 79 5.25 20.92 -16.80
N PRO A 80 5.62 22.21 -16.92
CA PRO A 80 4.68 23.32 -16.82
C PRO A 80 3.50 23.24 -17.81
N ASN A 81 3.67 22.53 -18.93
CA ASN A 81 2.62 22.29 -19.92
C ASN A 81 1.65 21.16 -19.52
N ASN A 82 1.91 20.48 -18.41
CA ASN A 82 1.01 19.45 -17.87
C ASN A 82 -0.26 20.09 -17.29
N ARG A 83 -1.35 20.02 -18.05
CA ARG A 83 -2.65 20.61 -17.70
C ARG A 83 -3.42 19.83 -16.65
N ALA A 84 -3.16 18.53 -16.51
CA ALA A 84 -3.81 17.71 -15.50
C ALA A 84 -3.32 18.02 -14.08
N ARG A 85 -2.22 18.79 -13.93
CA ARG A 85 -1.71 19.32 -12.64
C ARG A 85 -1.65 18.23 -11.57
N ALA A 86 -0.95 17.14 -11.86
CA ALA A 86 -0.72 16.07 -10.89
C ALA A 86 -0.12 16.66 -9.61
N LYS A 87 -0.84 16.52 -8.49
CA LYS A 87 -0.43 17.07 -7.20
C LYS A 87 0.64 16.22 -6.52
N SER A 88 0.63 14.93 -6.85
CA SER A 88 1.54 13.95 -6.30
C SER A 88 1.53 12.69 -7.17
N HIS A 89 2.47 11.80 -6.87
CA HIS A 89 2.50 10.48 -7.43
C HIS A 89 2.86 9.46 -6.36
N VAL A 90 2.37 8.24 -6.52
CA VAL A 90 2.64 7.13 -5.60
C VAL A 90 2.99 5.88 -6.39
N ARG A 91 3.83 5.05 -5.78
CA ARG A 91 4.22 3.74 -6.31
C ARG A 91 3.55 2.69 -5.44
N LEU A 92 2.83 1.78 -6.07
CA LEU A 92 2.19 0.69 -5.38
C LEU A 92 2.89 -0.61 -5.75
N ASP A 93 3.42 -1.28 -4.73
CA ASP A 93 4.12 -2.55 -4.85
C ASP A 93 3.24 -3.69 -4.38
N ASN A 94 3.41 -4.86 -5.00
CA ASN A 94 2.77 -6.11 -4.61
C ASN A 94 1.24 -6.04 -4.61
N MET A 95 0.62 -5.22 -5.48
CA MET A 95 -0.85 -5.06 -5.56
C MET A 95 -1.61 -6.33 -5.93
N ASN A 96 -0.90 -7.37 -6.37
CA ASN A 96 -1.43 -8.73 -6.55
C ASN A 96 -1.54 -9.54 -5.24
N LYS A 97 -1.05 -9.01 -4.11
CA LYS A 97 -1.12 -9.65 -2.80
C LYS A 97 -2.36 -9.16 -2.04
N PRO A 98 -3.05 -10.04 -1.29
CA PRO A 98 -4.25 -9.66 -0.55
C PRO A 98 -4.01 -8.60 0.54
N ASN A 99 -2.77 -8.44 1.00
CA ASN A 99 -2.36 -7.51 2.06
C ASN A 99 -1.44 -6.40 1.51
N ALA A 100 -1.57 -6.05 0.24
CA ALA A 100 -0.87 -4.91 -0.33
C ALA A 100 -1.33 -3.63 0.38
N SER A 101 -0.38 -2.83 0.87
CA SER A 101 -0.71 -1.56 1.52
C SER A 101 -1.05 -0.50 0.46
N CYS A 102 -2.10 0.27 0.73
CA CYS A 102 -2.47 1.46 -0.04
C CYS A 102 -2.24 2.75 0.77
N ASP A 103 -1.47 2.69 1.85
CA ASP A 103 -1.34 3.79 2.81
C ASP A 103 -0.75 5.02 2.12
N ALA A 104 0.28 4.84 1.29
CA ALA A 104 0.87 5.91 0.50
C ALA A 104 -0.16 6.57 -0.44
N LEU A 105 -1.07 5.79 -1.04
CA LEU A 105 -2.14 6.32 -1.89
C LEU A 105 -3.18 7.07 -1.07
N LEU A 106 -3.60 6.54 0.08
CA LEU A 106 -4.57 7.18 0.97
C LEU A 106 -4.03 8.52 1.50
N GLU A 107 -2.79 8.51 1.99
CA GLU A 107 -2.09 9.69 2.49
C GLU A 107 -1.94 10.73 1.37
N SER A 108 -1.44 10.31 0.21
CA SER A 108 -1.33 11.17 -0.96
C SER A 108 -2.68 11.73 -1.41
N THR A 109 -3.77 10.96 -1.30
CA THR A 109 -5.12 11.43 -1.65
C THR A 109 -5.59 12.48 -0.66
N ALA A 110 -5.39 12.26 0.63
CA ALA A 110 -5.74 13.24 1.67
C ALA A 110 -5.01 14.57 1.47
N PHE A 111 -3.72 14.52 1.12
CA PHE A 111 -2.92 15.73 0.82
C PHE A 111 -3.27 16.39 -0.51
N ALA A 112 -3.71 15.63 -1.51
CA ALA A 112 -4.13 16.18 -2.80
C ALA A 112 -5.49 16.91 -2.73
N LEU A 113 -6.32 16.61 -1.73
CA LEU A 113 -7.57 17.34 -1.49
C LEU A 113 -7.27 18.71 -0.85
N ASP A 114 -7.55 19.80 -1.57
CA ASP A 114 -7.40 21.17 -1.02
C ASP A 114 -8.55 21.54 -0.08
N ASP A 115 -9.72 20.94 -0.32
CA ASP A 115 -10.92 21.16 0.46
C ASP A 115 -10.84 20.41 1.80
N LYS A 116 -10.99 21.15 2.90
CA LYS A 116 -10.88 20.64 4.26
C LYS A 116 -12.01 19.68 4.61
N GLU A 117 -13.21 19.92 4.10
CA GLU A 117 -14.39 19.08 4.37
C GLU A 117 -14.27 17.75 3.62
N LEU A 118 -13.78 17.76 2.38
CA LEU A 118 -13.50 16.52 1.64
C LEU A 118 -12.38 15.71 2.30
N ARG A 119 -11.33 16.38 2.80
CA ARG A 119 -10.26 15.70 3.55
C ARG A 119 -10.80 15.10 4.85
N LEU A 120 -11.61 15.86 5.60
CA LEU A 120 -12.25 15.38 6.81
C LEU A 120 -13.18 14.19 6.52
N CYS A 121 -13.98 14.25 5.46
CA CYS A 121 -14.85 13.17 5.01
C CYS A 121 -14.05 11.88 4.72
N LEU A 122 -12.91 11.99 4.03
CA LEU A 122 -12.02 10.85 3.78
C LEU A 122 -11.52 10.24 5.10
N VAL A 123 -11.05 11.07 6.04
CA VAL A 123 -10.54 10.62 7.35
C VAL A 123 -11.65 9.95 8.17
N LEU A 124 -12.83 10.56 8.25
CA LEU A 124 -13.98 10.01 8.96
C LEU A 124 -14.41 8.66 8.38
N THR A 125 -14.35 8.51 7.05
CA THR A 125 -14.64 7.23 6.39
C THR A 125 -13.64 6.15 6.83
N GLN A 126 -12.35 6.47 6.93
CA GLN A 126 -11.36 5.52 7.46
C GLN A 126 -11.62 5.17 8.93
N GLN A 127 -12.03 6.14 9.75
CA GLN A 127 -12.40 5.90 11.15
C GLN A 127 -13.63 4.99 11.27
N SER A 128 -14.70 5.25 10.52
CA SER A 128 -15.90 4.40 10.52
C SER A 128 -15.60 2.99 10.02
N ASN A 129 -14.74 2.84 9.02
CA ASN A 129 -14.27 1.53 8.57
C ASN A 129 -13.53 0.78 9.68
N LEU A 130 -12.65 1.48 10.42
CA LEU A 130 -11.93 0.90 11.56
C LEU A 130 -12.88 0.44 12.67
N GLU A 131 -13.85 1.29 13.03
CA GLU A 131 -14.87 0.96 14.03
C GLU A 131 -15.67 -0.29 13.63
N LEU A 132 -16.08 -0.38 12.36
CA LEU A 132 -16.78 -1.55 11.84
C LEU A 132 -15.90 -2.80 11.90
N CYS A 133 -14.61 -2.70 11.53
CA CYS A 133 -13.67 -3.81 11.64
C CYS A 133 -13.56 -4.33 13.08
N ILE A 134 -13.46 -3.43 14.07
CA ILE A 134 -13.43 -3.79 15.50
C ILE A 134 -14.71 -4.52 15.91
N LYS A 135 -15.89 -3.97 15.58
CA LYS A 135 -17.18 -4.57 15.91
C LYS A 135 -17.31 -5.99 15.32
N CYS A 136 -16.95 -6.17 14.05
CA CYS A 136 -16.98 -7.46 13.40
C CYS A 136 -15.98 -8.47 13.99
N ALA A 137 -14.77 -8.01 14.36
CA ALA A 137 -13.79 -8.84 15.04
C ALA A 137 -14.32 -9.33 16.40
N ILE A 138 -14.86 -8.44 17.23
CA ILE A 138 -15.43 -8.79 18.54
C ILE A 138 -16.62 -9.73 18.40
N ALA A 139 -17.56 -9.44 17.49
CA ALA A 139 -18.72 -10.31 17.26
C ALA A 139 -18.30 -11.73 16.85
N THR A 140 -17.24 -11.85 16.05
CA THR A 140 -16.65 -13.14 15.67
C THR A 140 -16.11 -13.88 16.89
N LEU A 141 -15.36 -13.21 17.77
CA LEU A 141 -14.83 -13.81 19.01
C LEU A 141 -15.94 -14.31 19.93
N VAL A 142 -16.98 -13.50 20.15
CA VAL A 142 -18.14 -13.86 20.97
C VAL A 142 -18.85 -15.09 20.40
N ALA A 143 -19.03 -15.14 19.08
CA ALA A 143 -19.62 -16.30 18.42
C ALA A 143 -18.78 -17.58 18.58
N TYR A 144 -17.45 -17.48 18.60
CA TYR A 144 -16.56 -18.62 18.88
C TYR A 144 -16.66 -19.10 20.33
N ALA A 145 -16.67 -18.18 21.30
CA ALA A 145 -16.79 -18.51 22.72
C ALA A 145 -18.10 -19.24 23.05
N ASN A 146 -19.18 -18.95 22.31
CA ASN A 146 -20.51 -19.51 22.53
C ASN A 146 -20.80 -20.83 21.78
N ARG A 147 -19.82 -21.47 21.14
CA ARG A 147 -20.06 -22.73 20.38
C ARG A 147 -20.33 -23.93 21.31
N PRO A 148 -21.29 -24.80 20.97
CA PRO A 148 -21.76 -25.89 21.84
C PRO A 148 -20.78 -27.07 22.05
N LEU A 149 -19.60 -27.07 21.42
CA LEU A 149 -18.59 -28.14 21.54
C LEU A 149 -17.65 -27.98 22.76
N GLY A 150 -18.05 -27.18 23.75
CA GLY A 150 -17.18 -26.74 24.85
C GLY A 150 -16.13 -25.72 24.37
N PRO A 151 -15.34 -25.12 25.28
CA PRO A 151 -14.24 -24.27 24.88
C PRO A 151 -13.21 -25.16 24.17
N LEU A 152 -13.32 -25.28 22.85
CA LEU A 152 -12.18 -25.65 22.03
C LEU A 152 -11.04 -24.75 22.50
N ARG A 153 -9.93 -25.36 22.92
CA ARG A 153 -8.68 -24.68 23.26
C ARG A 153 -8.14 -24.01 21.99
N ILE A 154 -8.82 -22.97 21.54
CA ILE A 154 -8.36 -22.03 20.53
C ILE A 154 -7.16 -21.38 21.18
N ASN A 155 -5.98 -21.66 20.65
CA ASN A 155 -4.75 -21.07 21.17
C ASN A 155 -4.85 -19.55 20.97
N SER A 156 -4.20 -18.74 21.80
CA SER A 156 -4.16 -17.28 21.67
C SER A 156 -3.81 -16.83 20.25
N GLY A 157 -2.95 -17.58 19.55
CA GLY A 157 -2.60 -17.32 18.16
C GLY A 157 -3.75 -17.44 17.15
N ASP A 158 -4.73 -18.31 17.39
CA ASP A 158 -5.90 -18.45 16.51
C ASP A 158 -6.87 -17.27 16.69
N TYR A 159 -7.05 -16.79 17.93
CA TYR A 159 -7.83 -15.58 18.21
C TYR A 159 -7.21 -14.34 17.57
N GLN A 160 -5.90 -14.17 17.75
CA GLN A 160 -5.21 -13.04 17.16
C GLN A 160 -5.25 -13.07 15.63
N TYR A 161 -5.16 -14.26 15.01
CA TYR A 161 -5.34 -14.42 13.57
C TYR A 161 -6.74 -14.02 13.09
N GLU A 162 -7.80 -14.48 13.77
CA GLU A 162 -9.17 -14.14 13.41
C GLU A 162 -9.47 -12.64 13.58
N ILE A 163 -8.94 -12.00 14.63
CA ILE A 163 -9.03 -10.54 14.82
C ILE A 163 -8.28 -9.83 13.70
N ALA A 164 -7.02 -10.20 13.45
CA ALA A 164 -6.18 -9.53 12.48
C ALA A 164 -6.68 -9.64 11.05
N ARG A 165 -7.46 -10.68 10.71
CA ARG A 165 -8.09 -10.79 9.38
C ARG A 165 -9.04 -9.63 9.07
N TRP A 166 -9.62 -8.99 10.10
CA TRP A 166 -10.45 -7.80 9.94
C TRP A 166 -9.64 -6.53 9.66
N PHE A 167 -8.34 -6.54 9.98
CA PHE A 167 -7.43 -5.42 9.78
C PHE A 167 -6.40 -5.77 8.70
N ARG A 168 -6.75 -5.52 7.44
CA ARG A 168 -5.94 -5.87 6.26
C ARG A 168 -4.50 -5.32 6.25
N TYR A 169 -4.24 -4.28 7.05
CA TYR A 169 -2.92 -3.67 7.22
C TYR A 169 -2.04 -4.36 8.28
N LEU A 170 -2.61 -5.22 9.12
CA LEU A 170 -1.84 -6.04 10.06
C LEU A 170 -1.19 -7.22 9.33
N ARG A 171 0.13 -7.20 9.19
CA ARG A 171 0.90 -8.35 8.69
C ARG A 171 0.93 -9.47 9.73
N VAL A 172 -0.10 -10.31 9.76
CA VAL A 172 -0.09 -11.50 10.63
C VAL A 172 0.37 -12.72 9.85
N ARG A 173 1.60 -13.18 10.16
CA ARG A 173 2.02 -14.54 9.82
C ARG A 173 1.49 -15.50 10.88
N ARG A 174 0.96 -16.66 10.48
CA ARG A 174 0.66 -17.76 11.43
C ARG A 174 1.92 -18.01 12.27
N GLY A 175 1.87 -17.69 13.56
CA GLY A 175 2.92 -17.98 14.54
C GLY A 175 3.82 -16.81 14.98
N LEU A 176 3.65 -15.58 14.50
CA LEU A 176 4.33 -14.41 15.08
C LEU A 176 3.42 -13.18 15.02
N ILE A 177 2.78 -12.91 16.15
CA ILE A 177 2.47 -11.55 16.56
C ILE A 177 3.48 -11.27 17.66
N GLN A 178 4.44 -10.39 17.38
CA GLN A 178 5.37 -9.98 18.43
C GLN A 178 4.61 -9.03 19.36
N SER A 179 4.76 -9.23 20.66
CA SER A 179 4.08 -8.43 21.70
C SER A 179 4.36 -6.92 21.58
N ASP A 180 5.40 -6.57 20.85
CA ASP A 180 5.89 -5.20 20.67
C ASP A 180 5.29 -4.51 19.43
N ASP A 181 4.39 -5.18 18.70
CA ASP A 181 3.62 -4.54 17.65
C ASP A 181 2.68 -3.52 18.29
N ALA A 182 2.91 -2.22 18.02
CA ALA A 182 2.13 -1.11 18.57
C ALA A 182 0.61 -1.27 18.42
N LEU A 183 0.15 -2.06 17.47
CA LEU A 183 -1.26 -2.38 17.25
C LEU A 183 -1.83 -3.42 18.24
N VAL A 184 -1.00 -4.31 18.81
CA VAL A 184 -1.39 -5.18 19.93
C VAL A 184 -1.57 -4.34 21.19
N MET A 185 -0.69 -3.36 21.43
CA MET A 185 -0.85 -2.39 22.50
C MET A 185 -2.13 -1.57 22.31
N VAL A 186 -2.39 -1.04 21.10
CA VAL A 186 -3.63 -0.28 20.80
C VAL A 186 -4.88 -1.15 20.95
N LEU A 187 -4.88 -2.40 20.49
CA LEU A 187 -6.00 -3.32 20.70
C LEU A 187 -6.19 -3.66 22.18
N THR A 188 -5.09 -3.81 22.94
CA THR A 188 -5.13 -4.08 24.38
C THR A 188 -5.65 -2.87 25.16
N ASP A 189 -5.26 -1.66 24.78
CA ASP A 189 -5.75 -0.40 25.38
C ASP A 189 -7.22 -0.15 25.05
N VAL A 190 -7.66 -0.45 23.82
CA VAL A 190 -9.08 -0.38 23.42
C VAL A 190 -9.94 -1.40 24.16
N ILE A 191 -9.41 -2.62 24.40
CA ILE A 191 -10.10 -3.66 25.18
C ILE A 191 -10.16 -3.28 26.67
N ASN A 192 -9.12 -2.66 27.24
CA ASN A 192 -9.10 -2.24 28.64
C ASN A 192 -9.94 -0.98 28.94
N TRP A 193 -10.41 -0.29 27.90
CA TRP A 193 -11.27 0.89 28.01
C TRP A 193 -12.78 0.56 27.90
N LEU A 194 -13.12 -0.69 27.57
CA LEU A 194 -14.48 -1.25 27.59
C LEU A 194 -14.75 -2.01 28.89
#